data_AF-A0A373QC34-F1
#
_entry.id   AF-A0A373QC34-F1
#
_cell.length_a   1.000
_cell.length_b   1.000
_cell.length_c   1.000
_cell.angle_alpha   90.00
_cell.angle_beta   90.00
_cell.angle_gamma   90.00
#
_symmetry.space_group_name_H-M   'P 1'
#
loop_
_entity.id
_entity.type
_entity.pdbx_description
1 polymer ?
#
loop_
_entity_poly.entity_id
_entity_poly.type
_entity_poly.pdbx_seq_one_letter_code
_entity_poly.pdbx_strand_id
1 'polypeptide(L)'
;MILTAKLKAIEHGGVFLINREGKFIEPTVYARRYKAILKELGIRDVKFHTTRHTFATRALEIGMDIKTLSEILGHASPTVTLNICAHSLPEHKAKEMDRLGKMYNPS
;
A
#
# COMPACT_ATOMS: atom_id res chain seq x y z
N MET A 1 -15.01 7.97 -0.24
CA MET A 1 -14.38 9.32 -0.34
C MET A 1 -13.61 9.79 0.90
N ILE A 2 -13.50 9.02 1.99
CA ILE A 2 -12.88 9.49 3.24
C ILE A 2 -11.36 9.74 3.09
N LEU A 3 -10.64 8.84 2.42
CA LEU A 3 -9.19 8.96 2.27
C LEU A 3 -8.78 10.16 1.41
N THR A 4 -9.48 10.38 0.31
CA THR A 4 -9.25 11.51 -0.61
C THR A 4 -9.48 12.85 0.08
N ALA A 5 -10.51 12.95 0.94
CA ALA A 5 -10.76 14.15 1.73
C ALA A 5 -9.64 14.43 2.73
N LYS A 6 -9.13 13.38 3.41
CA LYS A 6 -7.99 13.50 4.33
C LYS A 6 -6.70 13.92 3.62
N LEU A 7 -6.44 13.39 2.42
CA LEU A 7 -5.24 13.73 1.65
C LEU A 7 -5.28 15.15 1.10
N LYS A 8 -6.45 15.62 0.64
CA LYS A 8 -6.63 17.00 0.16
C LYS A 8 -6.52 18.05 1.27
N ALA A 9 -6.75 17.67 2.52
CA ALA A 9 -6.60 18.56 3.67
C ALA A 9 -5.13 18.78 4.08
N ILE A 10 -4.18 18.07 3.46
CA ILE A 10 -2.74 18.24 3.73
C ILE A 10 -2.22 19.34 2.80
N GLU A 11 -1.82 20.48 3.38
CA GLU A 11 -1.22 21.58 2.63
C GLU A 11 -0.01 21.11 1.81
N HIS A 12 -0.02 21.39 0.51
CA HIS A 12 1.02 20.98 -0.43
C HIS A 12 2.26 21.89 -0.32
N GLY A 13 3.01 21.75 0.77
CA GLY A 13 4.41 22.18 0.85
C GLY A 13 5.32 21.09 0.28
N GLY A 14 6.42 21.47 -0.39
CA GLY A 14 7.37 20.54 -1.01
C GLY A 14 7.66 19.31 -0.16
N VAL A 15 7.57 18.12 -0.77
CA VAL A 15 7.42 16.83 -0.10
C VAL A 15 8.72 16.40 0.57
N PHE A 16 8.97 16.92 1.77
CA PHE A 16 10.08 16.50 2.60
C PHE A 16 9.55 16.04 3.95
N LEU A 17 10.11 14.94 4.46
CA LEU A 17 9.93 14.57 5.86
C LEU A 17 10.67 15.64 6.68
N ILE A 18 9.92 16.58 7.23
CA ILE A 18 10.43 17.61 8.13
C ILE A 18 10.22 17.18 9.58
N ASN A 19 11.19 17.48 10.45
CA ASN A 19 11.03 17.30 11.88
C ASN A 19 10.11 18.39 12.45
N ARG A 20 9.82 18.34 13.76
CA ARG A 20 8.96 19.33 14.44
C ARG A 20 9.53 20.77 14.40
N GLU A 21 10.79 20.93 14.01
CA GLU A 21 11.48 22.22 13.87
C GLU A 21 11.53 22.67 12.39
N GLY A 22 10.85 21.99 11.48
CA GLY A 22 10.85 22.31 10.05
C GLY A 22 12.11 21.90 9.28
N LYS A 23 13.03 21.17 9.91
CA LYS A 23 14.29 20.73 9.28
C LYS A 23 14.13 19.39 8.58
N PHE A 24 14.84 19.21 7.48
CA PHE A 24 14.89 17.93 6.76
C PHE A 24 15.33 16.78 7.66
N ILE A 25 14.60 15.67 7.59
CA ILE A 25 14.95 14.43 8.24
C ILE A 25 15.85 13.63 7.30
N GLU A 26 17.05 13.31 7.77
CA GLU A 26 17.92 12.40 7.04
C GLU A 26 17.30 10.99 6.93
N PRO A 27 17.51 10.29 5.80
CA PRO A 27 17.06 8.92 5.60
C PRO A 27 17.39 7.96 6.75
N THR A 28 18.55 8.13 7.37
CA THR A 28 19.04 7.32 8.48
C THR A 28 18.17 7.47 9.74
N VAL A 29 17.64 8.67 9.99
CA VAL A 29 16.81 8.99 11.16
C VAL A 29 15.45 8.32 11.06
N TYR A 30 14.81 8.34 9.88
CA TYR A 30 13.53 7.62 9.71
C TYR A 30 13.73 6.12 9.88
N ALA A 31 14.80 5.56 9.32
CA ALA A 31 15.07 4.12 9.38
C ALA A 31 15.29 3.67 10.83
N ARG A 32 16.03 4.45 11.62
CA ARG A 32 16.25 4.17 13.05
C ARG A 32 14.94 4.23 13.84
N ARG A 33 14.12 5.26 13.62
CA ARG A 33 12.81 5.40 14.29
C ARG A 33 11.88 4.24 13.95
N TYR A 34 11.84 3.85 12.67
CA TYR A 34 11.06 2.70 12.24
C TYR A 34 11.49 1.41 12.95
N LYS A 35 12.80 1.14 13.05
CA LYS A 35 13.31 -0.02 13.80
C LYS A 35 12.94 0.02 15.28
N ALA A 36 12.97 1.20 15.90
CA ALA A 36 12.55 1.35 17.29
C ALA A 36 11.06 0.99 17.47
N ILE A 37 10.20 1.46 16.57
CA ILE A 37 8.76 1.14 16.56
C ILE A 37 8.54 -0.37 16.36
N LEU A 38 9.24 -1.00 15.42
CA LEU A 38 9.14 -2.46 15.22
C LEU A 38 9.48 -3.23 16.49
N LYS A 39 10.56 -2.83 17.17
CA LYS A 39 10.99 -3.44 18.43
C LYS A 39 9.96 -3.26 19.54
N GLU A 40 9.40 -2.05 19.68
CA GLU A 40 8.36 -1.74 20.66
C GLU A 40 7.10 -2.57 20.45
N LEU A 41 6.72 -2.79 19.19
CA LEU A 41 5.54 -3.58 18.82
C LEU A 41 5.80 -5.09 18.75
N GLY A 42 7.02 -5.56 19.04
CA GLY A 42 7.39 -6.98 18.93
C GLY A 42 7.37 -7.53 17.50
N ILE A 43 7.45 -6.66 16.49
CA ILE A 43 7.47 -7.05 15.08
C ILE A 43 8.91 -7.33 14.66
N ARG A 44 9.12 -8.40 13.87
CA ARG A 44 10.43 -8.77 13.32
C ARG A 44 11.08 -7.59 12.56
N ASP A 45 12.42 -7.51 12.56
CA ASP A 45 13.13 -6.46 11.82
C ASP A 45 12.85 -6.60 10.31
N VAL A 46 12.12 -5.63 9.76
CA VAL A 46 11.78 -5.53 8.35
C VAL A 46 12.18 -4.16 7.83
N LYS A 47 12.37 -4.05 6.51
CA LYS A 47 12.67 -2.77 5.86
C LYS A 47 11.42 -1.91 5.78
N PHE A 48 11.58 -0.59 5.72
CA PHE A 48 10.45 0.35 5.67
C PHE A 48 9.55 0.12 4.45
N HIS A 49 10.11 -0.30 3.31
CA HIS A 49 9.34 -0.61 2.10
C HIS A 49 8.37 -1.79 2.26
N THR A 50 8.50 -2.61 3.32
CA THR A 50 7.52 -3.66 3.62
C THR A 50 6.13 -3.06 3.88
N THR A 51 6.03 -1.85 4.42
CA THR A 51 4.75 -1.14 4.59
C THR A 51 4.03 -0.93 3.26
N ARG A 52 4.78 -0.64 2.18
CA ARG A 52 4.25 -0.49 0.82
C ARG A 52 3.76 -1.83 0.26
N HIS A 53 4.44 -2.93 0.56
CA HIS A 53 3.96 -4.26 0.19
C HIS A 53 2.67 -4.62 0.94
N THR A 54 2.61 -4.35 2.25
CA THR A 54 1.38 -4.54 3.03
C THR A 54 0.22 -3.73 2.47
N PHE A 55 0.44 -2.46 2.12
CA PHE A 55 -0.58 -1.65 1.46
C PHE A 55 -1.06 -2.28 0.14
N ALA A 56 -0.14 -2.70 -0.73
CA ALA A 56 -0.48 -3.32 -2.01
C ALA A 56 -1.31 -4.60 -1.83
N THR A 57 -0.90 -5.49 -0.92
CA THR A 57 -1.64 -6.71 -0.61
C THR A 57 -3.03 -6.40 -0.07
N ARG A 58 -3.15 -5.51 0.92
CA ARG A 58 -4.46 -5.15 1.50
C ARG A 58 -5.39 -4.49 0.47
N ALA A 59 -4.85 -3.67 -0.43
CA ALA A 59 -5.63 -3.05 -1.50
C ALA A 59 -6.21 -4.10 -2.47
N LEU A 60 -5.43 -5.13 -2.82
CA LEU A 60 -5.90 -6.23 -3.66
C LEU A 60 -6.92 -7.11 -2.91
N GLU A 61 -6.72 -7.41 -1.63
CA GLU A 61 -7.66 -8.21 -0.83
C GLU A 61 -9.06 -7.59 -0.78
N ILE A 62 -9.16 -6.26 -0.75
CA ILE A 62 -10.45 -5.55 -0.78
C ILE A 62 -11.02 -5.37 -2.20
N GLY A 63 -10.33 -5.86 -3.23
CA GLY A 63 -10.77 -5.87 -4.62
C GLY A 63 -10.41 -4.62 -5.42
N MET A 64 -9.37 -3.86 -5.03
CA MET A 64 -8.85 -2.77 -5.87
C MET A 64 -8.24 -3.36 -7.14
N ASP A 65 -8.54 -2.76 -8.30
CA ASP A 65 -7.94 -3.21 -9.54
C ASP A 65 -6.45 -2.89 -9.59
N ILE A 66 -5.70 -3.76 -10.25
CA ILE A 66 -4.24 -3.69 -10.24
C ILE A 66 -3.68 -2.48 -10.99
N LYS A 67 -4.41 -1.96 -11.97
CA LYS A 67 -4.00 -0.79 -12.75
C LYS A 67 -4.07 0.45 -11.86
N THR A 68 -5.21 0.68 -11.21
CA THR A 68 -5.39 1.74 -10.20
C THR A 68 -4.36 1.62 -9.08
N LEU A 69 -4.12 0.41 -8.57
CA LEU A 69 -3.11 0.20 -7.54
C LEU A 69 -1.69 0.56 -8.04
N SER A 70 -1.34 0.19 -9.27
CA SER A 70 -0.04 0.52 -9.88
C SER A 70 0.15 2.03 -10.04
N GLU A 71 -0.91 2.75 -10.45
CA GLU A 71 -0.92 4.20 -10.58
C GLU A 71 -0.76 4.90 -9.22
N ILE A 72 -1.50 4.45 -8.18
CA ILE A 72 -1.38 4.97 -6.80
C ILE A 72 0.02 4.76 -6.25
N LEU A 73 0.61 3.59 -6.53
CA LEU A 73 1.96 3.30 -6.12
C LEU A 73 2.96 4.17 -6.92
N GLY A 74 2.65 4.58 -8.15
CA GLY A 74 3.59 5.27 -9.01
C GLY A 74 4.66 4.32 -9.57
N HIS A 75 4.32 3.03 -9.73
CA HIS A 75 5.21 2.09 -10.41
C HIS A 75 5.14 2.33 -11.93
N ALA A 76 6.31 2.48 -12.56
CA ALA A 76 6.42 2.57 -14.03
C ALA A 76 5.92 1.31 -14.74
N SER A 77 5.80 0.17 -14.04
CA SER A 77 5.30 -1.09 -14.58
C SER A 77 4.39 -1.82 -13.58
N PRO A 78 3.16 -2.19 -13.98
CA PRO A 78 2.25 -3.04 -13.19
C PRO A 78 2.82 -4.42 -12.85
N THR A 79 3.81 -4.88 -13.61
CA THR A 79 4.44 -6.20 -13.48
C THR A 79 5.18 -6.36 -12.15
N VAL A 80 5.71 -5.27 -11.57
CA VAL A 80 6.35 -5.29 -10.24
C VAL A 80 5.31 -5.54 -9.15
N THR A 81 4.20 -4.82 -9.19
CA THR A 81 3.07 -5.01 -8.26
C THR A 81 2.49 -6.42 -8.38
N LEU A 82 2.31 -6.90 -9.61
CA LEU A 82 1.78 -8.23 -9.91
C LEU A 82 2.70 -9.32 -9.38
N ASN A 83 4.01 -9.25 -9.62
CA ASN A 83 4.99 -10.24 -9.15
C ASN A 83 5.08 -10.30 -7.62
N ILE A 84 4.94 -9.16 -6.93
CA ILE A 84 4.99 -9.10 -5.48
C ILE A 84 3.67 -9.53 -4.82
N CYS A 85 2.54 -9.41 -5.53
CA CYS A 85 1.23 -9.73 -4.96
C CYS A 85 0.63 -11.04 -5.49
N ALA A 86 1.26 -11.70 -6.47
CA ALA A 86 0.75 -12.86 -7.19
C ALA A 86 0.28 -14.01 -6.27
N HIS A 87 0.99 -14.22 -5.16
CA HIS A 87 0.67 -15.26 -4.18
C HIS A 87 -0.57 -14.94 -3.32
N SER A 88 -1.04 -13.69 -3.30
CA SER A 88 -2.21 -13.26 -2.49
C SER A 88 -3.53 -13.32 -3.29
N LEU A 89 -3.48 -13.77 -4.54
CA LEU A 89 -4.60 -13.80 -5.48
C LEU A 89 -5.46 -15.08 -5.53
N PRO A 90 -5.18 -16.23 -4.86
CA PRO A 90 -6.03 -17.42 -5.00
C PRO A 90 -7.50 -17.17 -4.62
N GLU A 91 -7.74 -16.53 -3.47
CA GLU A 91 -9.09 -16.18 -3.01
C GLU A 91 -9.74 -15.12 -3.90
N HIS A 92 -8.93 -14.19 -4.42
CA HIS A 92 -9.40 -13.18 -5.37
C HIS A 92 -9.86 -13.80 -6.69
N LYS A 93 -9.14 -14.81 -7.20
CA LYS A 93 -9.54 -15.55 -8.42
C LYS A 93 -10.88 -16.26 -8.22
N ALA A 94 -11.06 -16.94 -7.09
CA ALA A 94 -12.32 -17.61 -6.76
C ALA A 94 -13.48 -16.60 -6.70
N LYS A 95 -13.28 -15.46 -6.03
CA LYS A 95 -14.29 -14.40 -5.91
C LYS A 95 -14.69 -13.78 -7.25
N GLU A 96 -13.74 -13.59 -8.17
CA GLU A 96 -14.05 -13.08 -9.51
C GLU A 96 -14.77 -14.12 -10.39
N MET A 97 -14.43 -15.40 -10.25
CA MET A 97 -15.17 -16.48 -10.93
C MET A 97 -16.60 -16.61 -10.39
N ASP A 98 -16.82 -16.42 -9.09
CA ASP A 98 -18.16 -16.37 -8.50
C ASP A 98 -18.98 -15.17 -9.02
N ARG A 99 -18.35 -14.00 -9.17
CA ARG A 99 -18.98 -12.83 -9.81
C ARG A 99 -19.39 -13.14 -11.25
N LEU A 100 -18.52 -13.80 -12.01
CA LEU A 100 -18.80 -14.20 -13.38
C LEU A 100 -19.96 -15.22 -13.43
N GLY A 101 -19.98 -16.19 -12.53
CA GLY A 101 -21.07 -17.16 -12.40
C GLY A 101 -22.43 -16.51 -12.14
N LYS A 102 -22.47 -15.48 -11.29
CA LYS A 102 -23.69 -14.69 -11.02
C LYS A 102 -24.19 -13.92 -12.23
N MET A 103 -23.32 -13.54 -13.17
CA MET A 103 -23.73 -12.89 -14.41
C MET A 103 -24.49 -13.85 -15.34
N TYR A 104 -24.10 -15.12 -15.38
CA TYR A 104 -24.69 -16.13 -16.27
C TYR A 104 -25.82 -16.94 -15.64
N ASN A 105 -25.96 -16.90 -14.31
CA ASN A 105 -27.10 -17.46 -13.60
C ASN A 105 -27.59 -16.47 -12.51
N PRO A 106 -28.25 -15.37 -12.91
CA PRO A 106 -28.81 -14.42 -11.97
C PRO A 106 -29.99 -15.10 -11.26
N SER A 107 -29.74 -15.61 -10.06
CA SER A 107 -30.78 -16.02 -9.12
C SER A 107 -31.35 -14.78 -8.43
#